data_AF-A0A1M6SX20-F1
#
_entry.id   AF-A0A1M6SX20-F1
#
_cell.length_a   1.000
_cell.length_b   1.000
_cell.length_c   1.000
_cell.angle_alpha   90.00
_cell.angle_beta   90.00
_cell.angle_gamma   90.00
#
_symmetry.space_group_name_H-M   'P 1'
#
loop_
_entity.id
_entity.type
_entity.pdbx_description
1 polymer ?
#
loop_
_entity_poly.entity_id
_entity_poly.type
_entity_poly.pdbx_seq_one_letter_code
_entity_poly.pdbx_strand_id
1 'polypeptide(L)'
;MFLSGLSRKVKRLQRKNSQSHVFLLFLFLLIVVGVSFVARIYAIAPVKIMDASMTPKFKEQSIHWMCKLPQCLTQVKDQDIVWLTLKSGETMVRKVLAMPGDSIEITDKGYVRTPHRNFKWKGEDAFIQSKTIYVPKAGDTLYFDKLNEVEQDYILAYLHTHGEKIAIKSSLWQGDREINIDRVGATKIANRQVSLKEVDFLPWQDRYLIELQIRQAEPGNAPIKIKRELFRLKPAKLELTPPPTSSADSTVGDSIKADTVKAAKADTTQKDTTKKDSAVAAPAKPAPAKEEEPEQYLDEPLNKIVIEEDCYYLTCLKGSNCPDSRELGYFTHKDFIGLYMEWPDRLKVKVIYPIQRYAKMAIDYALSLLAPEEEEE
;
A
#
# COMPACT_ATOMS: atom_id res chain seq x y z
N MET A 1 -67.32 15.49 44.41
CA MET A 1 -65.97 15.49 43.79
C MET A 1 -65.80 14.54 42.59
N PHE A 2 -66.41 13.35 42.52
CA PHE A 2 -66.07 12.31 41.53
C PHE A 2 -66.10 12.70 40.02
N LEU A 3 -67.02 13.58 39.59
CA LEU A 3 -67.22 13.91 38.17
C LEU A 3 -65.99 14.54 37.47
N SER A 4 -65.10 15.21 38.21
CA SER A 4 -63.88 15.83 37.64
C SER A 4 -62.79 14.81 37.26
N GLY A 5 -62.82 13.59 37.82
CA GLY A 5 -61.89 12.52 37.48
C GLY A 5 -62.21 11.85 36.14
N LEU A 6 -63.50 11.64 35.87
CA LEU A 6 -63.99 11.00 34.64
C LEU A 6 -63.73 11.86 33.40
N SER A 7 -64.04 13.16 33.43
CA SER A 7 -63.79 14.05 32.28
C SER A 7 -62.30 14.18 31.94
N ARG A 8 -61.40 14.14 32.95
CA ARG A 8 -59.95 14.07 32.75
C ARG A 8 -59.49 12.74 32.14
N LYS A 9 -60.10 11.60 32.52
CA LYS A 9 -59.83 10.29 31.90
C LYS A 9 -60.31 10.24 30.44
N VAL A 10 -61.54 10.68 30.16
CA VAL A 10 -62.10 10.71 28.79
C VAL A 10 -61.27 11.63 27.89
N LYS A 11 -60.94 12.87 28.32
CA LYS A 11 -60.08 13.76 27.54
C LYS A 11 -58.66 13.19 27.32
N ARG A 12 -58.11 12.41 28.26
CA ARG A 12 -56.84 11.68 28.04
C ARG A 12 -56.97 10.58 26.98
N LEU A 13 -58.05 9.79 27.00
CA LEU A 13 -58.29 8.73 26.01
C LEU A 13 -58.56 9.30 24.61
N GLN A 14 -59.41 10.32 24.52
CA GLN A 14 -59.74 11.01 23.27
C GLN A 14 -58.52 11.73 22.66
N ARG A 15 -57.59 12.24 23.49
CA ARG A 15 -56.31 12.80 23.02
C ARG A 15 -55.31 11.72 22.58
N LYS A 16 -55.33 10.53 23.19
CA LYS A 16 -54.52 9.37 22.76
C LYS A 16 -55.00 8.76 21.44
N ASN A 17 -56.31 8.75 21.17
CA ASN A 17 -56.89 8.23 19.93
C ASN A 17 -57.24 9.34 18.91
N SER A 18 -56.60 10.50 19.02
CA SER A 18 -56.76 11.59 18.06
C SER A 18 -55.89 11.32 16.83
N GLN A 19 -56.47 11.40 15.63
CA GLN A 19 -55.74 11.24 14.37
C GLN A 19 -54.51 12.16 14.27
N SER A 20 -54.60 13.39 14.80
CA SER A 20 -53.47 14.33 14.87
C SER A 20 -52.33 13.82 15.76
N HIS A 21 -52.63 13.18 16.89
CA HIS A 21 -51.62 12.58 17.77
C HIS A 21 -50.97 11.34 17.13
N VAL A 22 -51.75 10.53 16.40
CA VAL A 22 -51.22 9.37 15.66
C VAL A 22 -50.31 9.85 14.52
N PHE A 23 -50.74 10.86 13.76
CA PHE A 23 -49.95 11.47 12.68
C PHE A 23 -48.63 12.07 13.19
N LEU A 24 -48.65 12.83 14.30
CA LEU A 24 -47.42 13.38 14.89
C LEU A 24 -46.45 12.30 15.37
N LEU A 25 -46.96 11.18 15.92
CA LEU A 25 -46.12 10.05 16.34
C LEU A 25 -45.52 9.34 15.12
N PHE A 26 -46.30 9.13 14.06
CA PHE A 26 -45.82 8.58 12.79
C PHE A 26 -44.77 9.49 12.11
N LEU A 27 -44.98 10.80 12.08
CA LEU A 27 -44.03 11.78 11.56
C LEU A 27 -42.73 11.79 12.36
N PHE A 28 -42.82 11.75 13.70
CA PHE A 28 -41.64 11.62 14.56
C PHE A 28 -40.89 10.31 14.31
N LEU A 29 -41.60 9.20 14.14
CA LEU A 29 -41.00 7.91 13.81
C LEU A 29 -40.31 7.93 12.44
N LEU A 30 -40.92 8.56 11.42
CA LEU A 30 -40.28 8.79 10.12
C LEU A 30 -39.00 9.63 10.23
N ILE A 31 -38.99 10.69 11.04
CA ILE A 31 -37.80 11.51 11.29
C ILE A 31 -36.70 10.68 11.96
N VAL A 32 -37.04 9.89 12.99
CA VAL A 32 -36.08 8.99 13.67
C VAL A 32 -35.53 7.93 12.72
N VAL A 33 -36.37 7.34 11.86
CA VAL A 33 -35.94 6.37 10.83
C VAL A 33 -35.04 7.06 9.78
N GLY A 34 -35.39 8.25 9.32
CA GLY A 34 -34.59 9.01 8.35
C GLY A 34 -33.21 9.40 8.91
N VAL A 35 -33.16 9.94 10.13
CA VAL A 35 -31.91 10.26 10.83
C VAL A 35 -31.07 8.99 11.05
N SER A 36 -31.70 7.87 11.42
CA SER A 36 -31.02 6.57 11.55
C SER A 36 -30.44 6.07 10.21
N PHE A 37 -31.15 6.27 9.10
CA PHE A 37 -30.68 5.92 7.76
C PHE A 37 -29.50 6.78 7.29
N VAL A 38 -29.56 8.10 7.49
CA VAL A 38 -28.47 9.03 7.18
C VAL A 38 -27.25 8.74 8.06
N ALA A 39 -27.44 8.56 9.37
CA ALA A 39 -26.37 8.19 10.30
C ALA A 39 -25.73 6.86 9.91
N ARG A 40 -26.51 5.85 9.49
CA ARG A 40 -25.97 4.59 8.97
C ARG A 40 -25.11 4.80 7.73
N ILE A 41 -25.61 5.49 6.71
CA ILE A 41 -24.88 5.71 5.44
C ILE A 41 -23.58 6.49 5.67
N TYR A 42 -23.60 7.50 6.54
CA TYR A 42 -22.45 8.38 6.78
C TYR A 42 -21.41 7.77 7.73
N ALA A 43 -21.86 7.19 8.86
CA ALA A 43 -20.97 6.77 9.94
C ALA A 43 -20.53 5.30 9.87
N ILE A 44 -21.32 4.39 9.29
CA ILE A 44 -21.19 2.94 9.50
C ILE A 44 -21.24 2.16 8.18
N ALA A 45 -20.09 1.65 7.74
CA ALA A 45 -19.98 0.84 6.53
C ALA A 45 -19.95 -0.67 6.84
N PRO A 46 -20.74 -1.50 6.13
CA PRO A 46 -20.51 -2.93 6.09
C PRO A 46 -19.32 -3.23 5.16
N VAL A 47 -18.29 -3.91 5.67
CA VAL A 47 -17.09 -4.30 4.91
C VAL A 47 -17.03 -5.82 4.86
N LYS A 48 -16.90 -6.36 3.65
CA LYS A 48 -16.66 -7.79 3.42
C LYS A 48 -15.16 -8.05 3.44
N ILE A 49 -14.69 -8.90 4.34
CA ILE A 49 -13.28 -9.32 4.35
C ILE A 49 -13.11 -10.35 3.23
N MET A 50 -12.30 -10.01 2.22
CA MET A 50 -12.15 -10.84 1.02
C MET A 50 -11.05 -11.91 1.14
N ASP A 51 -10.14 -11.77 2.11
CA ASP A 51 -9.00 -12.65 2.32
C ASP A 51 -9.13 -13.49 3.62
N ALA A 52 -8.27 -14.50 3.76
CA ALA A 52 -8.17 -15.30 4.98
C ALA A 52 -7.25 -14.65 6.05
N SER A 53 -6.82 -13.40 5.88
CA SER A 53 -5.75 -12.76 6.67
C SER A 53 -6.12 -12.57 8.15
N MET A 54 -7.40 -12.38 8.44
CA MET A 54 -7.94 -12.16 9.79
C MET A 54 -8.48 -13.46 10.44
N THR A 55 -8.17 -14.61 9.86
CA THR A 55 -8.40 -15.93 10.48
C THR A 55 -7.56 -16.05 11.76
N PRO A 56 -8.10 -16.55 12.89
CA PRO A 56 -9.44 -17.11 13.10
C PRO A 56 -10.48 -16.14 13.69
N LYS A 57 -10.15 -14.85 13.95
CA LYS A 57 -11.12 -13.92 14.56
C LYS A 57 -12.29 -13.64 13.61
N PHE A 58 -12.00 -13.51 12.32
CA PHE A 58 -12.98 -13.38 11.25
C PHE A 58 -12.81 -14.52 10.24
N LYS A 59 -13.87 -14.81 9.47
CA LYS A 59 -13.83 -15.80 8.40
C LYS A 59 -13.59 -15.08 7.08
N GLU A 60 -13.07 -15.81 6.09
CA GLU A 60 -13.12 -15.32 4.72
C GLU A 60 -14.58 -15.02 4.32
N GLN A 61 -14.78 -13.96 3.54
CA GLN A 61 -16.06 -13.48 3.03
C GLN A 61 -17.08 -12.99 4.08
N SER A 62 -16.72 -12.90 5.37
CA SER A 62 -17.63 -12.39 6.40
C SER A 62 -17.77 -10.86 6.38
N ILE A 63 -18.98 -10.39 6.70
CA ILE A 63 -19.35 -8.96 6.69
C ILE A 63 -19.32 -8.39 8.11
N HIS A 64 -18.38 -7.48 8.34
CA HIS A 64 -18.16 -6.78 9.59
C HIS A 64 -18.49 -5.30 9.46
N TRP A 65 -18.69 -4.61 10.58
CA TRP A 65 -19.11 -3.21 10.61
C TRP A 65 -17.94 -2.31 11.01
N MET A 66 -17.60 -1.37 10.12
CA MET A 66 -16.55 -0.37 10.33
C MET A 66 -17.16 1.02 10.53
N CYS A 67 -16.68 1.75 11.54
CA CYS A 67 -16.96 3.17 11.71
C CYS A 67 -16.08 4.00 10.77
N LYS A 68 -16.69 4.87 9.93
CA LYS A 68 -16.00 5.80 9.02
C LYS A 68 -15.80 7.21 9.61
N LEU A 69 -16.33 7.50 10.79
CA LEU A 69 -16.23 8.85 11.37
C LEU A 69 -14.78 9.18 11.76
N PRO A 70 -14.29 10.41 11.49
CA PRO A 70 -12.97 10.85 11.95
C PRO A 70 -12.76 10.66 13.46
N GLN A 71 -13.81 10.84 14.27
CA GLN A 71 -13.80 10.62 15.72
C GLN A 71 -13.51 9.16 16.14
N CYS A 72 -13.81 8.18 15.27
CA CYS A 72 -13.41 6.79 15.49
C CYS A 72 -11.92 6.60 15.14
N LEU A 73 -11.48 7.17 14.01
CA LEU A 73 -10.09 7.05 13.54
C LEU A 73 -9.09 7.73 14.49
N THR A 74 -9.41 8.91 15.05
CA THR A 74 -8.54 9.60 16.02
C THR A 74 -8.40 8.91 17.37
N GLN A 75 -9.05 7.75 17.60
CA GLN A 75 -8.97 6.99 18.84
C GLN A 75 -8.47 5.55 18.66
N VAL A 76 -7.80 5.26 17.55
CA VAL A 76 -7.08 4.00 17.29
C VAL A 76 -6.11 3.66 18.44
N LYS A 77 -6.09 2.39 18.85
CA LYS A 77 -5.23 1.82 19.90
C LYS A 77 -4.58 0.52 19.45
N ASP A 78 -3.63 0.01 20.24
CA ASP A 78 -3.20 -1.38 20.12
C ASP A 78 -4.40 -2.34 20.17
N GLN A 79 -4.35 -3.39 19.36
CA GLN A 79 -5.37 -4.42 19.16
C GLN A 79 -6.60 -4.02 18.36
N ASP A 80 -6.79 -2.74 18.06
CA ASP A 80 -7.84 -2.31 17.14
C ASP A 80 -7.61 -2.87 15.74
N ILE A 81 -8.72 -2.97 15.00
CA ILE A 81 -8.74 -3.49 13.64
C ILE A 81 -9.15 -2.35 12.72
N VAL A 82 -8.28 -2.01 11.80
CA VAL A 82 -8.44 -0.92 10.85
C VAL A 82 -8.72 -1.47 9.46
N TRP A 83 -9.61 -0.80 8.75
CA TRP A 83 -9.82 -0.94 7.31
C TRP A 83 -9.08 0.19 6.62
N LEU A 84 -8.19 -0.14 5.69
CA LEU A 84 -7.24 0.78 5.07
C LEU A 84 -7.24 0.67 3.54
N THR A 85 -6.83 1.74 2.86
CA THR A 85 -6.55 1.75 1.42
C THR A 85 -5.06 1.55 1.16
N LEU A 86 -4.73 0.88 0.06
CA LEU A 86 -3.39 0.86 -0.52
C LEU A 86 -3.29 1.91 -1.64
N LYS A 87 -2.07 2.21 -2.08
CA LYS A 87 -1.80 3.04 -3.27
C LYS A 87 -2.41 2.50 -4.57
N SER A 88 -2.66 1.20 -4.66
CA SER A 88 -3.36 0.56 -5.77
C SER A 88 -4.86 0.88 -5.84
N GLY A 89 -5.43 1.51 -4.80
CA GLY A 89 -6.88 1.67 -4.61
C GLY A 89 -7.56 0.40 -4.07
N GLU A 90 -6.82 -0.69 -3.90
CA GLU A 90 -7.28 -1.87 -3.17
C GLU A 90 -7.43 -1.54 -1.68
N THR A 91 -8.34 -2.23 -0.99
CA THR A 91 -8.55 -2.01 0.44
C THR A 91 -8.46 -3.30 1.22
N MET A 92 -7.85 -3.25 2.40
CA MET A 92 -7.63 -4.44 3.24
C MET A 92 -7.93 -4.16 4.71
N VAL A 93 -8.10 -5.23 5.48
CA VAL A 93 -8.40 -5.16 6.92
C VAL A 93 -7.23 -5.78 7.67
N ARG A 94 -6.63 -5.01 8.58
CA ARG A 94 -5.48 -5.42 9.41
C ARG A 94 -5.67 -4.98 10.85
N LYS A 95 -4.81 -5.47 11.73
CA LYS A 95 -4.81 -5.18 13.17
C LYS A 95 -3.61 -4.30 13.52
N VAL A 96 -3.79 -3.34 14.41
CA VAL A 96 -2.67 -2.56 14.94
C VAL A 96 -1.78 -3.45 15.81
N LEU A 97 -0.50 -3.55 15.46
CA LEU A 97 0.52 -4.21 16.28
C LEU A 97 1.20 -3.22 17.23
N ALA A 98 1.45 -1.99 16.78
CA ALA A 98 2.16 -0.97 17.55
C ALA A 98 1.78 0.45 17.07
N MET A 99 1.87 1.39 17.99
CA MET A 99 1.46 2.79 17.88
C MET A 99 2.64 3.70 17.49
N PRO A 100 2.40 4.96 17.08
CA PRO A 100 3.45 5.93 16.81
C PRO A 100 4.31 6.15 18.06
N GLY A 101 5.63 5.94 17.93
CA GLY A 101 6.60 6.02 19.01
C GLY A 101 6.86 4.72 19.80
N ASP A 102 6.21 3.60 19.46
CA ASP A 102 6.50 2.29 20.06
C ASP A 102 7.80 1.67 19.51
N SER A 103 8.44 0.80 20.31
CA SER A 103 9.50 -0.10 19.85
C SER A 103 9.04 -1.57 19.88
N ILE A 104 9.15 -2.26 18.75
CA ILE A 104 8.79 -3.68 18.57
C ILE A 104 10.05 -4.52 18.55
N GLU A 105 10.20 -5.50 19.45
CA GLU A 105 11.19 -6.56 19.32
C GLU A 105 10.52 -7.79 18.69
N ILE A 106 10.99 -8.22 17.52
CA ILE A 106 10.54 -9.45 16.85
C ILE A 106 11.72 -10.41 16.77
N THR A 107 11.57 -11.63 17.29
CA THR A 107 12.64 -12.62 17.30
C THR A 107 12.59 -13.61 16.15
N ASP A 108 13.75 -14.21 15.85
CA ASP A 108 13.95 -15.37 14.96
C ASP A 108 13.04 -16.58 15.23
N LYS A 109 12.38 -16.61 16.40
CA LYS A 109 11.49 -17.69 16.86
C LYS A 109 10.02 -17.24 16.92
N GLY A 110 9.68 -16.10 16.33
CA GLY A 110 8.33 -15.54 16.29
C GLY A 110 7.82 -15.02 17.64
N TYR A 111 8.69 -14.67 18.58
CA TYR A 111 8.27 -13.95 19.78
C TYR A 111 8.27 -12.46 19.49
N VAL A 112 7.20 -11.78 19.88
CA VAL A 112 7.01 -10.34 19.67
C VAL A 112 6.81 -9.66 21.01
N ARG A 113 7.64 -8.66 21.30
CA ARG A 113 7.49 -7.74 22.44
C ARG A 113 7.19 -6.34 21.93
N THR A 114 6.29 -5.67 22.62
CA THR A 114 5.88 -4.27 22.42
C THR A 114 5.71 -3.65 23.81
N PRO A 115 5.62 -2.32 23.95
CA PRO A 115 5.41 -1.68 25.25
C PRO A 115 4.11 -2.12 25.95
N HIS A 116 3.15 -2.66 25.20
CA HIS A 116 1.84 -3.07 25.69
C HIS A 116 1.69 -4.58 25.94
N ARG A 117 2.50 -5.43 25.29
CA ARG A 117 2.36 -6.90 25.35
C ARG A 117 3.56 -7.68 24.84
N ASN A 118 3.69 -8.91 25.33
CA ASN A 118 4.61 -9.95 24.89
C ASN A 118 3.81 -11.20 24.50
N PHE A 119 3.99 -11.72 23.29
CA PHE A 119 3.27 -12.90 22.79
C PHE A 119 4.10 -13.67 21.76
N LYS A 120 3.75 -14.94 21.51
CA LYS A 120 4.30 -15.70 20.37
C LYS A 120 3.35 -15.61 19.18
N TRP A 121 3.83 -15.06 18.07
CA TRP A 121 3.14 -15.07 16.79
C TRP A 121 3.27 -16.48 16.18
N LYS A 122 2.14 -17.08 15.79
CA LYS A 122 2.11 -18.42 15.17
C LYS A 122 2.28 -18.26 13.66
N GLY A 123 3.20 -19.03 13.06
CA GLY A 123 3.51 -18.92 11.63
C GLY A 123 4.21 -17.61 11.28
N GLU A 124 5.11 -17.15 12.15
CA GLU A 124 6.01 -16.04 11.84
C GLU A 124 7.39 -16.61 11.47
N ASP A 125 7.81 -16.33 10.24
CA ASP A 125 9.06 -16.76 9.60
C ASP A 125 9.66 -15.67 8.68
N ALA A 126 9.06 -14.47 8.60
CA ALA A 126 9.59 -13.36 7.80
C ALA A 126 10.89 -12.76 8.36
N PHE A 127 11.22 -13.08 9.62
CA PHE A 127 12.40 -12.60 10.34
C PHE A 127 13.46 -13.70 10.52
N ILE A 128 14.43 -13.72 9.60
CA ILE A 128 15.62 -14.61 9.63
C ILE A 128 16.57 -14.25 10.80
N GLN A 129 16.43 -13.06 11.38
CA GLN A 129 17.15 -12.59 12.56
C GLN A 129 16.19 -11.87 13.50
N SER A 130 16.49 -11.90 14.81
CA SER A 130 15.84 -11.03 15.78
C SER A 130 16.21 -9.56 15.54
N LYS A 131 15.20 -8.68 15.53
CA LYS A 131 15.33 -7.24 15.28
C LYS A 131 14.49 -6.44 16.27
N THR A 132 14.94 -5.23 16.59
CA THR A 132 14.13 -4.21 17.28
C THR A 132 13.82 -3.12 16.27
N ILE A 133 12.56 -2.72 16.15
CA ILE A 133 12.03 -1.83 15.11
C ILE A 133 11.31 -0.69 15.81
N TYR A 134 11.75 0.55 15.58
CA TYR A 134 11.08 1.75 16.06
C TYR A 134 9.97 2.19 15.10
N VAL A 135 8.75 2.33 15.61
CA VAL A 135 7.62 2.88 14.85
C VAL A 135 7.66 4.42 15.00
N PRO A 136 7.88 5.19 13.92
CA PRO A 136 8.04 6.64 14.06
C PRO A 136 6.74 7.37 14.40
N LYS A 137 6.84 8.60 14.90
CA LYS A 137 5.72 9.53 15.10
C LYS A 137 5.95 10.85 14.33
N ALA A 138 4.89 11.64 14.20
CA ALA A 138 4.97 12.94 13.56
C ALA A 138 6.02 13.85 14.24
N GLY A 139 6.87 14.47 13.41
CA GLY A 139 7.96 15.36 13.85
C GLY A 139 9.28 14.67 14.21
N ASP A 140 9.37 13.34 14.17
CA ASP A 140 10.63 12.64 14.40
C ASP A 140 11.67 12.97 13.32
N THR A 141 12.94 13.00 13.72
CA THR A 141 14.10 13.06 12.83
C THR A 141 14.83 11.73 12.88
N LEU A 142 14.80 10.99 11.77
CA LEU A 142 15.53 9.75 11.58
C LEU A 142 16.83 10.01 10.80
N TYR A 143 17.84 9.20 11.09
CA TYR A 143 19.16 9.23 10.45
C TYR A 143 19.39 7.88 9.77
N PHE A 144 19.43 7.85 8.44
CA PHE A 144 19.33 6.59 7.67
C PHE A 144 20.53 5.64 7.90
N ASP A 145 21.69 6.20 8.24
CA ASP A 145 22.92 5.49 8.64
C ASP A 145 22.80 4.76 9.99
N LYS A 146 21.83 5.14 10.83
CA LYS A 146 21.61 4.60 12.18
C LYS A 146 20.41 3.67 12.29
N LEU A 147 19.56 3.65 11.27
CA LEU A 147 18.46 2.68 11.15
C LEU A 147 19.01 1.28 10.89
N ASN A 148 18.34 0.25 11.41
CA ASN A 148 18.68 -1.13 11.06
C ASN A 148 18.18 -1.50 9.66
N GLU A 149 18.61 -2.65 9.13
CA GLU A 149 18.39 -3.03 7.74
C GLU A 149 16.88 -3.12 7.37
N VAL A 150 16.01 -3.40 8.36
CA VAL A 150 14.56 -3.50 8.23
C VAL A 150 13.89 -2.12 8.32
N GLU A 151 14.30 -1.30 9.28
CA GLU A 151 13.81 0.08 9.42
C GLU A 151 14.12 0.91 8.18
N GLN A 152 15.30 0.73 7.59
CA GLN A 152 15.65 1.34 6.32
C GLN A 152 14.67 0.96 5.19
N ASP A 153 14.29 -0.33 5.08
CA ASP A 153 13.32 -0.78 4.07
C ASP A 153 11.93 -0.17 4.30
N TYR A 154 11.47 -0.10 5.55
CA TYR A 154 10.19 0.51 5.89
C TYR A 154 10.17 2.03 5.67
N ILE A 155 11.31 2.70 5.86
CA ILE A 155 11.47 4.13 5.55
C ILE A 155 11.59 4.38 4.04
N LEU A 156 12.18 3.47 3.27
CA LEU A 156 12.13 3.52 1.80
C LEU A 156 10.70 3.32 1.28
N ALA A 157 9.96 2.37 1.85
CA ALA A 157 8.53 2.20 1.57
C ALA A 157 7.75 3.48 1.92
N TYR A 158 8.00 4.09 3.08
CA TYR A 158 7.39 5.37 3.49
C TYR A 158 7.71 6.52 2.51
N LEU A 159 8.96 6.72 2.11
CA LEU A 159 9.34 7.77 1.14
C LEU A 159 8.65 7.54 -0.21
N HIS A 160 8.57 6.27 -0.67
CA HIS A 160 7.85 5.90 -1.88
C HIS A 160 6.31 6.04 -1.73
N THR A 161 5.72 5.82 -0.55
CA THR A 161 4.30 6.12 -0.31
C THR A 161 4.02 7.63 -0.28
N HIS A 162 4.98 8.45 0.15
CA HIS A 162 4.86 9.92 0.12
C HIS A 162 5.22 10.53 -1.25
N GLY A 163 5.79 9.73 -2.16
CA GLY A 163 6.09 10.14 -3.54
C GLY A 163 7.42 10.86 -3.71
N GLU A 164 8.31 10.79 -2.71
CA GLU A 164 9.69 11.26 -2.84
C GLU A 164 10.43 10.47 -3.92
N LYS A 165 11.04 11.18 -4.88
CA LYS A 165 11.94 10.58 -5.86
C LYS A 165 13.32 10.45 -5.24
N ILE A 166 13.70 9.23 -4.93
CA ILE A 166 14.99 8.89 -4.33
C ILE A 166 15.76 7.93 -5.22
N ALA A 167 17.09 8.06 -5.23
CA ALA A 167 18.00 7.04 -5.67
C ALA A 167 18.67 6.40 -4.45
N ILE A 168 18.99 5.12 -4.58
CA ILE A 168 19.69 4.33 -3.58
C ILE A 168 21.01 3.90 -4.21
N LYS A 169 22.09 3.92 -3.44
CA LYS A 169 23.39 3.38 -3.85
C LYS A 169 23.91 2.46 -2.75
N SER A 170 24.22 1.22 -3.12
CA SER A 170 24.80 0.22 -2.24
C SER A 170 26.34 0.31 -2.25
N SER A 171 26.95 0.03 -1.11
CA SER A 171 28.39 -0.22 -0.96
C SER A 171 28.63 -1.45 -0.10
N LEU A 172 29.65 -2.24 -0.42
CA LEU A 172 29.97 -3.49 0.27
C LEU A 172 31.13 -3.27 1.23
N TRP A 173 30.96 -3.64 2.50
CA TRP A 173 31.92 -3.38 3.57
C TRP A 173 32.31 -4.66 4.29
N GLN A 174 33.57 -4.74 4.70
CA GLN A 174 34.11 -5.76 5.58
C GLN A 174 34.71 -5.08 6.82
N GLY A 175 33.93 -5.05 7.90
CA GLY A 175 34.20 -4.15 9.03
C GLY A 175 34.20 -2.69 8.56
N ASP A 176 35.28 -1.97 8.88
CA ASP A 176 35.44 -0.54 8.57
C ASP A 176 36.06 -0.27 7.18
N ARG A 177 36.25 -1.30 6.35
CA ARG A 177 36.82 -1.18 5.00
C ARG A 177 35.76 -1.45 3.93
N GLU A 178 35.62 -0.54 2.97
CA GLU A 178 34.89 -0.79 1.73
C GLU A 178 35.68 -1.79 0.84
N ILE A 179 34.96 -2.74 0.26
CA ILE A 179 35.45 -3.78 -0.66
C ILE A 179 34.61 -3.76 -1.94
N ASN A 180 35.17 -4.29 -3.04
CA ASN A 180 34.51 -4.18 -4.34
C ASN A 180 33.13 -4.88 -4.36
N ILE A 181 32.08 -4.11 -4.68
CA ILE A 181 30.68 -4.57 -4.77
C ILE A 181 30.45 -5.61 -5.87
N ASP A 182 31.34 -5.73 -6.87
CA ASP A 182 31.31 -6.80 -7.90
C ASP A 182 31.15 -8.21 -7.30
N ARG A 183 31.61 -8.40 -6.05
CA ARG A 183 31.47 -9.64 -5.27
C ARG A 183 30.03 -10.07 -5.06
N VAL A 184 29.07 -9.14 -5.05
CA VAL A 184 27.64 -9.45 -5.01
C VAL A 184 27.20 -10.20 -6.27
N GLY A 185 27.79 -9.92 -7.44
CA GLY A 185 27.51 -10.61 -8.71
C GLY A 185 27.89 -12.11 -8.74
N ALA A 186 28.70 -12.56 -7.79
CA ALA A 186 29.01 -13.97 -7.60
C ALA A 186 27.95 -14.72 -6.77
N THR A 187 27.11 -14.00 -6.00
CA THR A 187 26.07 -14.59 -5.15
C THR A 187 24.79 -14.94 -5.91
N LYS A 188 23.93 -15.75 -5.28
CA LYS A 188 22.66 -16.18 -5.88
C LYS A 188 21.48 -16.03 -4.93
N ILE A 189 20.33 -15.66 -5.49
CA ILE A 189 19.02 -15.69 -4.84
C ILE A 189 18.09 -16.51 -5.75
N ALA A 190 17.34 -17.45 -5.18
CA ALA A 190 16.45 -18.36 -5.91
C ALA A 190 17.12 -19.02 -7.16
N ASN A 191 18.38 -19.46 -7.02
CA ASN A 191 19.26 -20.00 -8.06
C ASN A 191 19.71 -19.03 -9.18
N ARG A 192 19.18 -17.80 -9.25
CA ARG A 192 19.62 -16.74 -10.17
C ARG A 192 20.80 -15.97 -9.58
N GLN A 193 21.76 -15.52 -10.41
CA GLN A 193 22.79 -14.57 -9.99
C GLN A 193 22.20 -13.18 -9.71
N VAL A 194 22.75 -12.50 -8.70
CA VAL A 194 22.35 -11.14 -8.35
C VAL A 194 23.02 -10.13 -9.29
N SER A 195 22.25 -9.20 -9.83
CA SER A 195 22.73 -8.09 -10.65
C SER A 195 23.17 -6.92 -9.77
N LEU A 196 24.29 -6.27 -10.09
CA LEU A 196 24.74 -5.08 -9.36
C LEU A 196 23.69 -3.94 -9.38
N LYS A 197 22.84 -3.89 -10.41
CA LYS A 197 21.76 -2.89 -10.54
C LYS A 197 20.49 -3.19 -9.71
N GLU A 198 20.38 -4.35 -9.07
CA GLU A 198 19.20 -4.69 -8.25
C GLU A 198 19.46 -4.64 -6.75
N VAL A 199 20.73 -4.73 -6.31
CA VAL A 199 21.16 -4.74 -4.89
C VAL A 199 20.55 -3.58 -4.09
N ASP A 200 20.47 -2.41 -4.73
CA ASP A 200 19.94 -1.16 -4.19
C ASP A 200 18.47 -1.28 -3.73
N PHE A 201 17.68 -2.11 -4.40
CA PHE A 201 16.24 -2.27 -4.19
C PHE A 201 15.82 -3.65 -3.65
N LEU A 202 16.76 -4.56 -3.39
CA LEU A 202 16.47 -5.83 -2.72
C LEU A 202 15.87 -5.59 -1.30
N PRO A 203 15.07 -6.53 -0.76
CA PRO A 203 14.69 -6.50 0.65
C PRO A 203 15.85 -6.92 1.57
N TRP A 204 15.75 -6.62 2.86
CA TRP A 204 16.80 -6.91 3.84
C TRP A 204 17.08 -8.40 4.02
N GLN A 205 16.07 -9.27 3.86
CA GLN A 205 16.28 -10.73 3.89
C GLN A 205 17.26 -11.15 2.78
N ASP A 206 17.05 -10.66 1.57
CA ASP A 206 17.88 -10.97 0.41
C ASP A 206 19.29 -10.38 0.53
N ARG A 207 19.44 -9.12 0.97
CA ARG A 207 20.76 -8.55 1.32
C ARG A 207 21.49 -9.39 2.37
N TYR A 208 20.80 -9.81 3.43
CA TYR A 208 21.39 -10.63 4.46
C TYR A 208 21.81 -12.02 3.94
N LEU A 209 21.04 -12.63 3.03
CA LEU A 209 21.43 -13.88 2.35
C LEU A 209 22.64 -13.69 1.41
N ILE A 210 22.82 -12.51 0.81
CA ILE A 210 24.03 -12.15 0.04
C ILE A 210 25.24 -11.99 0.98
N GLU A 211 25.10 -11.23 2.08
CA GLU A 211 26.15 -11.05 3.09
C GLU A 211 26.63 -12.39 3.66
N LEU A 212 25.71 -13.31 3.94
CA LEU A 212 26.02 -14.68 4.38
C LEU A 212 26.83 -15.46 3.34
N GLN A 213 26.47 -15.39 2.05
CA GLN A 213 27.20 -16.06 0.97
C GLN A 213 28.61 -15.51 0.78
N ILE A 214 28.79 -14.18 0.76
CA ILE A 214 30.11 -13.54 0.64
C ILE A 214 30.99 -13.94 1.83
N ARG A 215 30.44 -13.91 3.05
CA ARG A 215 31.16 -14.32 4.28
C ARG A 215 31.52 -15.80 4.31
N GLN A 216 30.81 -16.67 3.58
CA GLN A 216 31.16 -18.08 3.42
C GLN A 216 32.25 -18.30 2.36
N ALA A 217 32.22 -17.53 1.26
CA ALA A 217 33.24 -17.59 0.22
C ALA A 217 34.58 -16.99 0.67
N GLU A 218 34.55 -15.94 1.49
CA GLU A 218 35.72 -15.24 2.02
C GLU A 218 35.70 -15.24 3.55
N PRO A 219 36.22 -16.29 4.21
CA PRO A 219 36.21 -16.43 5.67
C PRO A 219 37.20 -15.47 6.36
N GLY A 220 36.81 -14.20 6.46
CA GLY A 220 37.47 -13.18 7.27
C GLY A 220 36.82 -13.00 8.65
N ASN A 221 37.60 -12.58 9.64
CA ASN A 221 37.12 -12.32 11.01
C ASN A 221 36.19 -11.09 11.12
N ALA A 222 36.20 -10.20 10.13
CA ALA A 222 35.38 -8.99 10.11
C ALA A 222 34.03 -9.23 9.40
N PRO A 223 32.91 -8.69 9.92
CA PRO A 223 31.59 -8.91 9.34
C PRO A 223 31.46 -8.24 7.97
N ILE A 224 30.87 -8.96 7.02
CA ILE A 224 30.39 -8.40 5.76
C ILE A 224 29.09 -7.64 6.03
N LYS A 225 28.93 -6.44 5.44
CA LYS A 225 27.69 -5.66 5.43
C LYS A 225 27.49 -4.95 4.09
N ILE A 226 26.26 -4.90 3.60
CA ILE A 226 25.83 -4.03 2.49
C ILE A 226 25.25 -2.76 3.11
N LYS A 227 25.99 -1.64 3.03
CA LYS A 227 25.48 -0.32 3.40
C LYS A 227 24.72 0.28 2.22
N ARG A 228 23.75 1.14 2.51
CA ARG A 228 23.01 1.93 1.51
C ARG A 228 23.11 3.41 1.83
N GLU A 229 23.29 4.20 0.80
CA GLU A 229 23.26 5.67 0.82
C GLU A 229 22.05 6.13 -0.01
N LEU A 230 21.37 7.18 0.44
CA LEU A 230 20.21 7.75 -0.25
C LEU A 230 20.57 9.09 -0.88
N PHE A 231 20.00 9.37 -2.05
CA PHE A 231 20.19 10.62 -2.79
C PHE A 231 18.82 11.11 -3.26
N ARG A 232 18.57 12.42 -3.20
CA ARG A 232 17.27 12.98 -3.62
C ARG A 232 17.33 13.34 -5.11
N LEU A 233 16.58 12.59 -5.93
CA LEU A 233 16.49 12.87 -7.36
C LEU A 233 15.78 14.21 -7.56
N LYS A 234 16.56 15.27 -7.81
CA LYS A 234 15.98 16.56 -8.23
C LYS A 234 15.22 16.34 -9.54
N PRO A 235 14.03 16.95 -9.70
CA PRO A 235 13.32 16.88 -10.97
C PRO A 235 14.20 17.49 -12.05
N ALA A 236 14.47 16.74 -13.11
CA ALA A 236 15.21 17.20 -14.28
C ALA A 236 14.62 18.54 -14.73
N LYS A 237 15.43 19.61 -14.67
CA LYS A 237 14.98 20.95 -15.02
C LYS A 237 14.88 21.02 -16.54
N LEU A 238 13.72 20.62 -17.06
CA LEU A 238 13.32 20.76 -18.47
C LEU A 238 13.22 22.25 -18.81
N GLU A 239 14.37 22.90 -18.95
CA GLU A 239 14.51 24.17 -19.64
C GLU A 239 14.23 23.91 -21.12
N LEU A 240 12.94 23.99 -21.46
CA LEU A 240 12.45 24.14 -22.82
C LEU A 240 13.09 25.39 -23.41
N THR A 241 14.25 25.21 -24.04
CA THR A 241 14.86 26.22 -24.88
C THR A 241 13.85 26.56 -25.98
N PRO A 242 13.37 27.81 -26.07
CA PRO A 242 12.43 28.18 -27.11
C PRO A 242 13.12 27.97 -28.47
N PRO A 243 12.43 27.41 -29.48
CA PRO A 243 13.03 27.16 -30.77
C PRO A 243 13.54 28.48 -31.38
N PRO A 244 14.69 28.48 -32.07
CA PRO A 244 15.27 29.69 -32.63
C PRO A 244 14.31 30.33 -33.62
N THR A 245 13.96 31.60 -33.37
CA THR A 245 13.03 32.36 -34.20
C THR A 245 13.58 32.55 -35.60
N SER A 246 13.13 31.72 -36.56
CA SER A 246 13.46 31.89 -37.96
C SER A 246 12.68 33.07 -38.55
N SER A 247 13.40 34.14 -38.89
CA SER A 247 12.87 35.26 -39.64
C SER A 247 12.62 34.85 -41.09
N ALA A 248 11.40 34.42 -41.39
CA ALA A 248 10.92 34.16 -42.74
C ALA A 248 10.37 35.45 -43.36
N ASP A 249 11.23 36.21 -44.03
CA ASP A 249 10.82 37.33 -44.90
C ASP A 249 10.72 36.82 -46.35
N SER A 250 9.61 37.09 -47.04
CA SER A 250 9.23 36.29 -48.21
C SER A 250 9.06 37.07 -49.54
N THR A 251 9.92 36.66 -50.48
CA THR A 251 9.67 36.51 -51.93
C THR A 251 9.59 37.73 -52.86
N VAL A 252 10.56 37.74 -53.79
CA VAL A 252 10.44 37.97 -55.25
C VAL A 252 10.33 39.42 -55.76
N GLY A 253 11.23 39.76 -56.71
CA GLY A 253 11.33 41.10 -57.33
C GLY A 253 12.34 41.25 -58.48
N ASP A 254 12.41 40.26 -59.38
CA ASP A 254 12.89 40.33 -60.78
C ASP A 254 14.33 40.75 -61.22
N SER A 255 14.79 40.04 -62.25
CA SER A 255 15.53 40.51 -63.45
C SER A 255 17.10 40.56 -63.57
N ILE A 256 17.61 39.60 -64.37
CA ILE A 256 18.40 39.80 -65.62
C ILE A 256 19.93 40.13 -65.58
N LYS A 257 20.69 39.45 -66.48
CA LYS A 257 22.10 39.62 -66.93
C LYS A 257 23.23 39.22 -65.95
N ALA A 258 24.41 38.78 -66.40
CA ALA A 258 24.84 38.16 -67.68
C ALA A 258 26.28 37.57 -67.56
N ASP A 259 26.68 36.83 -68.61
CA ASP A 259 28.05 36.68 -69.15
C ASP A 259 29.17 35.90 -68.41
N THR A 260 29.74 34.94 -69.18
CA THR A 260 31.19 34.67 -69.35
C THR A 260 32.00 34.00 -68.21
N VAL A 261 32.86 32.99 -68.41
CA VAL A 261 33.06 31.88 -69.39
C VAL A 261 34.30 31.06 -68.95
N LYS A 262 34.53 29.86 -69.54
CA LYS A 262 35.65 28.88 -69.31
C LYS A 262 35.53 28.04 -68.00
N ALA A 263 35.69 26.71 -67.97
CA ALA A 263 36.58 25.74 -68.66
C ALA A 263 38.00 25.69 -68.07
N ALA A 264 38.66 24.54 -67.84
CA ALA A 264 38.31 23.10 -67.87
C ALA A 264 39.34 22.34 -66.96
N LYS A 265 39.63 21.02 -66.98
CA LYS A 265 39.31 19.84 -67.80
C LYS A 265 39.60 18.55 -66.98
N ALA A 266 39.01 17.41 -67.36
CA ALA A 266 39.61 16.05 -67.27
C ALA A 266 39.80 15.37 -65.88
N ASP A 267 39.90 14.03 -65.77
CA ASP A 267 39.64 12.95 -66.75
C ASP A 267 39.24 11.61 -66.08
N THR A 268 38.54 10.75 -66.84
CA THR A 268 38.68 9.26 -66.97
C THR A 268 39.08 8.42 -65.72
N THR A 269 38.33 7.36 -65.35
CA THR A 269 38.48 6.01 -65.95
C THR A 269 37.27 5.07 -65.76
N GLN A 270 36.86 4.43 -66.88
CA GLN A 270 36.16 3.13 -67.14
C GLN A 270 35.63 2.25 -65.97
N LYS A 271 34.38 1.71 -66.03
CA LYS A 271 33.89 0.48 -66.76
C LYS A 271 34.47 -0.84 -66.21
N ASP A 272 33.81 -2.00 -66.15
CA ASP A 272 32.51 -2.57 -66.61
C ASP A 272 32.26 -3.88 -65.75
N THR A 273 31.18 -4.69 -65.76
CA THR A 273 29.90 -4.83 -66.51
C THR A 273 28.89 -5.68 -65.68
N THR A 274 27.57 -5.62 -65.99
CA THR A 274 26.49 -6.59 -65.59
C THR A 274 26.17 -6.76 -64.08
N LYS A 275 24.94 -7.08 -63.64
CA LYS A 275 23.70 -7.55 -64.31
C LYS A 275 22.43 -7.12 -63.54
N LYS A 276 21.32 -7.00 -64.28
CA LYS A 276 19.90 -7.10 -63.83
C LYS A 276 19.64 -8.38 -62.98
N ASP A 277 18.62 -8.51 -62.13
CA ASP A 277 17.24 -7.94 -62.08
C ASP A 277 16.67 -7.90 -60.63
N SER A 278 15.46 -7.33 -60.47
CA SER A 278 14.46 -7.54 -59.39
C SER A 278 14.76 -7.07 -57.96
N ALA A 279 13.91 -6.16 -57.46
CA ALA A 279 13.94 -5.65 -56.10
C ALA A 279 13.08 -6.45 -55.10
N VAL A 280 13.62 -6.66 -53.89
CA VAL A 280 12.83 -6.78 -52.66
C VAL A 280 13.45 -5.81 -51.66
N ALA A 281 12.67 -4.83 -51.19
CA ALA A 281 13.15 -3.83 -50.26
C ALA A 281 13.26 -4.42 -48.85
N ALA A 282 14.49 -4.73 -48.41
CA ALA A 282 14.75 -5.02 -47.00
C ALA A 282 14.48 -3.75 -46.17
N PRO A 283 13.82 -3.85 -45.00
CA PRO A 283 13.60 -2.71 -44.14
C PRO A 283 14.93 -2.14 -43.67
N ALA A 284 15.03 -0.81 -43.62
CA ALA A 284 16.26 -0.13 -43.22
C ALA A 284 16.68 -0.58 -41.81
N LYS A 285 17.94 -1.02 -41.69
CA LYS A 285 18.56 -1.38 -40.42
C LYS A 285 18.48 -0.14 -39.50
N PRO A 286 17.88 -0.21 -38.30
CA PRO A 286 17.87 0.92 -37.39
C PRO A 286 19.30 1.40 -37.15
N ALA A 287 19.50 2.71 -37.19
CA ALA A 287 20.75 3.29 -36.69
C ALA A 287 20.93 2.83 -35.23
N PRO A 288 22.17 2.57 -34.78
CA PRO A 288 22.40 2.34 -33.35
C PRO A 288 21.85 3.54 -32.59
N ALA A 289 20.93 3.29 -31.67
CA ALA A 289 20.52 4.31 -30.72
C ALA A 289 21.78 4.85 -30.05
N LYS A 290 21.88 6.18 -29.89
CA LYS A 290 22.90 6.71 -28.99
C LYS A 290 22.65 6.08 -27.63
N GLU A 291 23.67 5.43 -27.09
CA GLU A 291 23.67 5.00 -25.71
C GLU A 291 23.75 6.29 -24.88
N GLU A 292 22.59 6.77 -24.44
CA GLU A 292 22.47 7.97 -23.63
C GLU A 292 23.20 7.69 -22.31
N GLU A 293 24.31 8.42 -22.08
CA GLU A 293 25.06 8.30 -20.83
C GLU A 293 24.10 8.52 -19.65
N PRO A 294 24.15 7.69 -18.59
CA PRO A 294 23.19 7.76 -17.51
C PRO A 294 23.26 9.12 -16.81
N GLU A 295 22.30 9.99 -17.13
CA GLU A 295 22.27 11.38 -16.69
C GLU A 295 22.46 11.47 -15.15
N GLN A 296 23.34 12.38 -14.75
CA GLN A 296 24.07 12.30 -13.49
C GLN A 296 23.26 12.81 -12.27
N TYR A 297 22.03 12.32 -12.09
CA TYR A 297 21.01 12.83 -11.16
C TYR A 297 21.25 12.55 -9.65
N LEU A 298 22.48 12.24 -9.22
CA LEU A 298 22.81 11.95 -7.80
C LEU A 298 23.09 13.22 -6.99
N ASP A 299 22.08 14.08 -6.89
CA ASP A 299 22.15 15.32 -6.12
C ASP A 299 21.75 15.10 -4.63
N GLU A 300 22.60 15.61 -3.74
CA GLU A 300 22.40 15.74 -2.27
C GLU A 300 22.09 14.42 -1.49
N PRO A 301 23.01 13.96 -0.61
CA PRO A 301 22.79 12.75 0.18
C PRO A 301 21.73 12.94 1.27
N LEU A 302 20.65 12.17 1.20
CA LEU A 302 19.48 12.22 2.09
C LEU A 302 19.71 11.43 3.38
N ASN A 303 20.71 11.84 4.16
CA ASN A 303 21.07 11.17 5.43
C ASN A 303 20.06 11.44 6.57
N LYS A 304 19.32 12.57 6.49
CA LYS A 304 18.31 12.97 7.47
C LYS A 304 16.92 12.94 6.84
N ILE A 305 16.00 12.26 7.50
CA ILE A 305 14.59 12.13 7.11
C ILE A 305 13.74 12.67 8.25
N VAL A 306 12.75 13.50 7.94
CA VAL A 306 11.77 14.02 8.91
C VAL A 306 10.43 13.34 8.62
N ILE A 307 9.79 12.81 9.66
CA ILE A 307 8.51 12.13 9.53
C ILE A 307 7.39 13.15 9.68
N GLU A 308 6.56 13.29 8.65
CA GLU A 308 5.47 14.28 8.63
C GLU A 308 4.24 13.83 9.43
N GLU A 309 4.03 12.51 9.56
CA GLU A 309 2.80 11.92 10.08
C GLU A 309 3.04 10.75 11.02
N ASP A 310 2.07 10.50 11.90
CA ASP A 310 2.07 9.36 12.81
C ASP A 310 2.01 8.03 12.05
N CYS A 311 3.05 7.22 12.21
CA CYS A 311 3.17 5.90 11.60
C CYS A 311 2.62 4.81 12.53
N TYR A 312 2.02 3.79 11.93
CA TYR A 312 1.45 2.63 12.61
C TYR A 312 2.04 1.35 12.01
N TYR A 313 2.33 0.38 12.87
CA TYR A 313 2.70 -0.97 12.43
C TYR A 313 1.45 -1.85 12.42
N LEU A 314 1.06 -2.35 11.26
CA LEU A 314 -0.17 -3.13 11.07
C LEU A 314 0.14 -4.56 10.67
N THR A 315 -0.63 -5.52 11.18
CA THR A 315 -0.42 -6.94 10.92
C THR A 315 -1.70 -7.72 10.69
N CYS A 316 -1.61 -8.86 10.01
CA CYS A 316 -2.70 -9.83 9.97
C CYS A 316 -2.57 -10.92 11.05
N LEU A 317 -3.60 -11.75 11.20
CA LEU A 317 -3.67 -12.79 12.24
C LEU A 317 -3.08 -14.14 11.78
N LYS A 318 -2.84 -14.32 10.48
CA LYS A 318 -2.37 -15.57 9.83
C LYS A 318 -0.83 -15.70 9.72
N GLY A 319 -0.06 -14.91 10.47
CA GLY A 319 1.40 -14.92 10.34
C GLY A 319 1.86 -14.38 9.00
N SER A 320 2.97 -14.85 8.43
CA SER A 320 3.54 -14.41 7.13
C SER A 320 2.67 -14.64 5.89
N ASN A 321 1.51 -15.29 6.04
CA ASN A 321 0.63 -15.69 4.95
C ASN A 321 -0.26 -14.54 4.41
N CYS A 322 0.22 -13.30 4.42
CA CYS A 322 -0.55 -12.09 4.09
C CYS A 322 0.35 -10.83 3.95
N PRO A 323 0.01 -9.89 3.05
CA PRO A 323 0.68 -8.60 3.01
C PRO A 323 0.25 -7.71 4.18
N ASP A 324 1.21 -7.18 4.92
CA ASP A 324 1.07 -6.21 6.00
C ASP A 324 2.38 -5.42 6.22
N SER A 325 2.58 -4.75 7.35
CA SER A 325 3.77 -3.91 7.59
C SER A 325 5.10 -4.64 7.49
N ARG A 326 5.13 -5.98 7.53
CA ARG A 326 6.37 -6.75 7.31
C ARG A 326 6.89 -6.66 5.88
N GLU A 327 6.00 -6.46 4.91
CA GLU A 327 6.29 -6.32 3.47
C GLU A 327 6.11 -4.87 3.00
N LEU A 328 5.10 -4.17 3.51
CA LEU A 328 4.66 -2.86 3.03
C LEU A 328 5.20 -1.68 3.87
N GLY A 329 5.86 -1.95 5.00
CA GLY A 329 6.37 -0.93 5.91
C GLY A 329 5.30 -0.22 6.72
N TYR A 330 5.53 1.06 7.03
CA TYR A 330 4.65 1.84 7.90
C TYR A 330 3.39 2.35 7.17
N PHE A 331 2.26 2.29 7.85
CA PHE A 331 1.01 2.94 7.42
C PHE A 331 0.80 4.25 8.17
N THR A 332 0.20 5.23 7.51
CA THR A 332 -0.13 6.54 8.08
C THR A 332 -1.60 6.63 8.47
N HIS A 333 -1.99 7.69 9.18
CA HIS A 333 -3.39 7.96 9.48
C HIS A 333 -4.24 8.19 8.21
N LYS A 334 -3.64 8.75 7.14
CA LYS A 334 -4.32 8.97 5.85
C LYS A 334 -4.75 7.67 5.15
N ASP A 335 -4.08 6.56 5.43
CA ASP A 335 -4.41 5.26 4.83
C ASP A 335 -5.70 4.65 5.43
N PHE A 336 -6.17 5.14 6.59
CA PHE A 336 -7.29 4.53 7.32
C PHE A 336 -8.66 5.02 6.81
N ILE A 337 -9.49 4.07 6.34
CA ILE A 337 -10.87 4.30 5.89
C ILE A 337 -11.88 4.14 7.04
N GLY A 338 -11.60 3.24 8.00
CA GLY A 338 -12.51 3.03 9.13
C GLY A 338 -11.99 2.08 10.21
N LEU A 339 -12.63 2.14 11.38
CA LEU A 339 -12.31 1.35 12.58
C LEU A 339 -13.37 0.26 12.85
N TYR A 340 -12.96 -0.97 13.14
CA TYR A 340 -13.88 -2.07 13.46
C TYR A 340 -14.66 -1.82 14.75
N MET A 341 -15.98 -2.06 14.69
CA MET A 341 -16.86 -1.96 15.85
C MET A 341 -17.23 -3.35 16.38
N GLU A 342 -16.89 -3.64 17.64
CA GLU A 342 -17.25 -4.92 18.26
C GLU A 342 -18.74 -5.04 18.62
N TRP A 343 -19.41 -3.92 18.90
CA TRP A 343 -20.78 -3.90 19.43
C TRP A 343 -21.82 -4.59 18.52
N PRO A 344 -21.86 -4.33 17.19
CA PRO A 344 -22.85 -4.95 16.31
C PRO A 344 -22.73 -6.47 16.26
N ASP A 345 -21.50 -7.01 16.32
CA ASP A 345 -21.26 -8.45 16.29
C ASP A 345 -21.50 -9.10 17.65
N ARG A 346 -21.21 -8.39 18.76
CA ARG A 346 -21.68 -8.78 20.10
C ARG A 346 -23.22 -8.83 20.16
N LEU A 347 -23.93 -7.94 19.47
CA LEU A 347 -25.40 -7.95 19.37
C LEU A 347 -25.92 -9.12 18.52
N LYS A 348 -25.30 -9.39 17.36
CA LYS A 348 -25.61 -10.58 16.52
C LYS A 348 -25.57 -11.85 17.37
N VAL A 349 -24.47 -12.06 18.10
CA VAL A 349 -24.25 -13.27 18.91
C VAL A 349 -25.18 -13.36 20.12
N LYS A 350 -25.39 -12.26 20.86
CA LYS A 350 -26.19 -12.31 22.11
C LYS A 350 -27.70 -12.25 21.91
N VAL A 351 -28.19 -11.68 20.82
CA VAL A 351 -29.62 -11.38 20.62
C VAL A 351 -30.16 -12.00 19.34
N ILE A 352 -29.52 -11.74 18.20
CA ILE A 352 -30.08 -12.10 16.90
C ILE A 352 -30.01 -13.61 16.65
N TYR A 353 -28.86 -14.25 16.86
CA TYR A 353 -28.70 -15.69 16.62
C TYR A 353 -29.58 -16.57 17.53
N PRO A 354 -29.76 -16.28 18.85
CA PRO A 354 -30.75 -16.97 19.67
C PRO A 354 -32.17 -16.82 19.13
N ILE A 355 -32.61 -15.60 18.80
CA ILE A 355 -33.97 -15.36 18.27
C ILE A 355 -34.16 -16.08 16.93
N GLN A 356 -33.18 -16.05 16.02
CA GLN A 356 -33.23 -16.79 14.76
C GLN A 356 -33.29 -18.31 14.97
N ARG A 357 -32.57 -18.85 15.98
CA ARG A 357 -32.64 -20.27 16.31
C ARG A 357 -34.03 -20.67 16.83
N TYR A 358 -34.61 -19.89 17.74
CA TYR A 358 -35.97 -20.15 18.24
C TYR A 358 -37.02 -19.98 17.14
N ALA A 359 -36.92 -18.95 16.31
CA ALA A 359 -37.81 -18.74 15.17
C ALA A 359 -37.72 -19.89 14.16
N LYS A 360 -36.52 -20.37 13.83
CA LYS A 360 -36.36 -21.53 12.96
C LYS A 360 -36.95 -22.80 13.61
N MET A 361 -36.66 -23.07 14.89
CA MET A 361 -37.24 -24.23 15.59
C MET A 361 -38.78 -24.20 15.63
N ALA A 362 -39.38 -23.01 15.75
CA ALA A 362 -40.84 -22.85 15.68
C ALA A 362 -41.40 -23.07 14.26
N ILE A 363 -40.66 -22.67 13.21
CA ILE A 363 -41.03 -22.91 11.81
C ILE A 363 -40.89 -24.40 11.47
N ASP A 364 -39.76 -25.02 11.81
CA ASP A 364 -39.50 -26.45 11.59
C ASP A 364 -40.57 -27.31 12.30
N TYR A 365 -40.97 -26.94 13.53
CA TYR A 365 -42.07 -27.57 14.26
C TYR A 365 -43.43 -27.36 13.59
N ALA A 366 -43.76 -26.13 13.19
CA ALA A 366 -45.02 -25.84 12.50
C ALA A 366 -45.13 -26.56 11.14
N LEU A 367 -44.01 -26.75 10.43
CA LEU A 367 -43.95 -27.56 9.22
C LEU A 367 -44.14 -29.06 9.52
N SER A 368 -43.58 -29.58 10.61
CA SER A 368 -43.81 -30.98 11.02
C SER A 368 -45.26 -31.29 11.38
N LEU A 369 -46.04 -30.29 11.80
CA LEU A 369 -47.50 -30.39 12.03
C LEU A 369 -48.34 -30.23 10.75
N LEU A 370 -47.71 -29.92 9.61
CA LEU A 370 -48.35 -29.73 8.31
C LEU A 370 -47.88 -30.75 7.26
N ALA A 371 -46.93 -31.61 7.60
CA ALA A 371 -46.65 -32.80 6.82
C ALA A 371 -47.86 -33.75 6.95
N PRO A 372 -48.41 -34.27 5.83
CA PRO A 372 -49.38 -35.36 5.92
C PRO A 372 -48.71 -36.59 6.53
N GLU A 373 -49.48 -37.44 7.20
CA GLU A 373 -49.03 -38.79 7.50
C GLU A 373 -48.87 -39.53 6.17
N GLU A 374 -47.63 -39.89 5.81
CA GLU A 374 -47.38 -40.81 4.70
C GLU A 374 -47.85 -42.20 5.15
N GLU A 375 -48.95 -42.69 4.58
CA GLU A 375 -49.48 -44.03 4.86
C GLU A 375 -48.45 -45.07 4.41
N GLU A 376 -47.90 -45.86 5.34
CA GLU A 376 -46.96 -46.95 5.04
C GLU A 376 -47.69 -48.12 4.34
N GLU A 377 -47.39 -48.34 3.05
CA GLU A 377 -47.86 -49.50 2.24
C GLU A 377 -47.10 -50.81 2.53
#